data_AF-A0A8J3IHM6-F1
#
_entry.id   AF-A0A8J3IHM6-F1
#
_cell.length_a   1.000
_cell.length_b   1.000
_cell.length_c   1.000
_cell.angle_alpha   90.00
_cell.angle_beta   90.00
_cell.angle_gamma   90.00
#
_symmetry.space_group_name_H-M   'P 1'
#
loop_
_entity.id
_entity.type
_entity.pdbx_description
1 polymer ?
#
loop_
_entity_poly.entity_id
_entity_poly.type
_entity_poly.pdbx_seq_one_letter_code
_entity_poly.pdbx_strand_id
1 'polypeptide(L)'
;MEVSEMILMTRRVTRLFDKLVDEWQPSVMVTELVGEVGTLADSIMIREGHRPPRKSNDTIDLEDDVVDVLFMLIRIADHYDIDLEQAYKNMILETHEKLERRLHDRTVSKNGTSWQSS
;
A
#
# COMPACT_ATOMS: atom_id res chain seq x y z
N MET A 1 3.87 -6.39 -15.90
CA MET A 1 2.51 -5.83 -15.88
C MET A 1 2.66 -4.36 -15.57
N GLU A 2 2.17 -3.50 -16.45
CA GLU A 2 2.18 -2.04 -16.24
C GLU A 2 1.08 -1.66 -15.24
N VAL A 3 1.22 -0.55 -14.51
CA VAL A 3 0.16 -0.07 -13.58
C VAL A 3 -1.14 0.20 -14.34
N SER A 4 -1.02 0.72 -15.56
CA SER A 4 -2.13 0.88 -16.48
C SER A 4 -2.88 -0.44 -16.76
N GLU A 5 -2.18 -1.56 -16.86
CA GLU A 5 -2.80 -2.89 -17.06
C GLU A 5 -3.55 -3.34 -15.81
N MET A 6 -3.00 -3.11 -14.62
CA MET A 6 -3.67 -3.39 -13.34
C MET A 6 -4.95 -2.58 -13.18
N ILE A 7 -4.92 -1.28 -13.48
CA ILE A 7 -6.11 -0.42 -13.43
C ILE A 7 -7.19 -0.96 -14.37
N LEU A 8 -6.81 -1.39 -15.58
CA LEU A 8 -7.76 -2.00 -16.53
C LEU A 8 -8.36 -3.30 -16.00
N MET A 9 -7.57 -4.15 -15.34
CA MET A 9 -8.06 -5.37 -14.68
C MET A 9 -9.03 -5.04 -13.54
N THR A 10 -8.68 -4.10 -12.66
CA THR A 10 -9.54 -3.63 -11.57
C THR A 10 -10.86 -3.06 -12.08
N ARG A 11 -10.83 -2.23 -13.14
CA ARG A 11 -12.04 -1.71 -13.80
C ARG A 11 -12.93 -2.80 -14.38
N ARG A 12 -12.35 -3.89 -14.91
CA ARG A 12 -13.14 -5.01 -15.46
C ARG A 12 -13.87 -5.74 -14.34
N VAL A 13 -13.19 -6.03 -13.24
CA VAL A 13 -13.77 -6.72 -12.08
C VAL A 13 -14.78 -5.83 -11.36
N THR A 14 -14.47 -4.56 -11.14
CA THR A 14 -15.39 -3.59 -10.50
C THR A 14 -16.70 -3.46 -11.27
N ARG A 15 -16.64 -3.37 -12.61
CA ARG A 15 -17.85 -3.38 -13.45
C ARG A 15 -18.69 -4.65 -13.38
N LEU A 16 -18.11 -5.77 -12.95
CA LEU A 16 -18.87 -6.99 -12.68
C LEU A 16 -19.51 -6.92 -11.28
N PHE A 17 -18.79 -6.40 -10.29
CA PHE A 17 -19.34 -6.14 -8.96
C PHE A 17 -20.53 -5.19 -9.02
N ASP A 18 -20.42 -4.06 -9.72
CA ASP A 18 -21.49 -3.05 -9.81
C ASP A 18 -22.77 -3.56 -10.50
N LYS A 19 -22.73 -4.75 -11.14
CA LYS A 19 -23.94 -5.43 -11.65
C LYS A 19 -24.64 -6.28 -10.61
N LEU A 20 -23.92 -6.68 -9.56
CA LEU A 20 -24.39 -7.57 -8.50
C LEU A 20 -24.74 -6.81 -7.23
N VAL A 21 -24.08 -5.68 -6.99
CA VAL A 21 -24.29 -4.79 -5.86
C VAL A 21 -24.51 -3.37 -6.36
N ASP A 22 -25.19 -2.55 -5.58
CA ASP A 22 -25.32 -1.12 -5.86
C ASP A 22 -23.94 -0.46 -5.96
N GLU A 23 -23.85 0.63 -6.71
CA GLU A 23 -22.61 1.37 -6.90
C GLU A 23 -21.97 1.75 -5.55
N TRP A 24 -20.71 1.36 -5.37
CA TRP A 24 -19.99 1.65 -4.14
C TRP A 24 -19.66 3.13 -4.03
N GLN A 25 -20.35 3.80 -3.12
CA GLN A 25 -20.01 5.16 -2.73
C GLN A 25 -18.61 5.20 -2.08
N PRO A 26 -17.89 6.35 -2.13
CA PRO A 26 -16.58 6.49 -1.50
C PRO A 26 -16.51 6.02 -0.04
N SER A 27 -17.58 6.22 0.73
CA SER A 27 -17.66 5.75 2.11
C SER A 27 -17.58 4.23 2.23
N VAL A 28 -18.20 3.50 1.29
CA VAL A 28 -18.13 2.03 1.23
C VAL A 28 -16.71 1.62 0.85
N MET A 29 -16.14 2.20 -0.19
CA MET A 29 -14.77 1.89 -0.62
C MET A 29 -13.73 2.08 0.50
N VAL A 30 -13.82 3.16 1.27
CA VAL A 30 -12.90 3.39 2.40
C VAL A 30 -13.16 2.42 3.55
N THR A 31 -14.42 2.07 3.82
CA THR A 31 -14.76 1.09 4.87
C THR A 31 -14.17 -0.29 4.53
N GLU A 32 -14.33 -0.73 3.29
CA GLU A 32 -13.79 -2.01 2.81
C GLU A 32 -12.25 -1.99 2.79
N LEU A 33 -11.62 -0.89 2.36
CA LEU A 33 -10.15 -0.73 2.48
C LEU A 33 -9.67 -0.93 3.92
N VAL A 34 -10.36 -0.34 4.90
CA VAL A 34 -10.01 -0.53 6.32
C VAL A 34 -10.21 -1.98 6.76
N GLY A 35 -11.25 -2.65 6.25
CA GLY A 35 -11.47 -4.08 6.43
C GLY A 35 -10.27 -4.91 5.95
N GLU A 36 -9.84 -4.72 4.71
CA GLU A 36 -8.71 -5.47 4.13
C GLU A 36 -7.39 -5.19 4.84
N VAL A 37 -7.14 -3.94 5.25
CA VAL A 37 -5.97 -3.62 6.09
C VAL A 37 -6.03 -4.36 7.43
N GLY A 38 -7.21 -4.49 8.02
CA GLY A 38 -7.43 -5.27 9.24
C GLY A 38 -7.17 -6.77 9.03
N THR A 39 -7.63 -7.33 7.91
CA THR A 39 -7.37 -8.72 7.52
C THR A 39 -5.87 -8.97 7.37
N LEU A 40 -5.17 -8.12 6.60
CA LEU A 40 -3.73 -8.21 6.42
C LEU A 40 -2.97 -8.11 7.74
N ALA A 41 -3.36 -7.16 8.61
CA ALA A 41 -2.74 -7.00 9.92
C ALA A 41 -2.90 -8.26 10.79
N ASP A 42 -4.08 -8.87 10.81
CA ASP A 42 -4.32 -10.12 11.54
C ASP A 42 -3.48 -11.27 10.98
N SER A 43 -3.39 -11.41 9.66
CA SER A 43 -2.54 -12.43 9.02
C SER A 43 -1.06 -12.27 9.36
N ILE A 44 -0.54 -11.04 9.36
CA ILE A 44 0.82 -10.75 9.80
C ILE A 44 1.00 -11.18 11.26
N MET A 45 0.07 -10.80 12.14
CA MET A 45 0.15 -11.15 13.57
C MET A 45 0.13 -12.66 13.82
N ILE A 46 -0.64 -13.42 13.05
CA ILE A 46 -0.65 -14.88 13.16
C ILE A 46 0.65 -15.47 12.60
N ARG A 47 1.15 -14.97 11.46
CA ARG A 47 2.41 -15.44 10.86
C ARG A 47 3.61 -15.19 11.75
N GLU A 48 3.63 -14.08 12.46
CA GLU A 48 4.66 -13.72 13.45
C GLU A 48 4.45 -14.43 14.82
N GLY A 49 3.40 -15.25 14.96
CA GLY A 49 3.15 -16.04 16.17
C GLY A 49 2.55 -15.27 17.34
N HIS A 50 2.03 -14.07 17.09
CA HIS A 50 1.40 -13.21 18.10
C HIS A 50 -0.10 -13.49 18.29
N ARG A 51 -0.72 -14.24 17.38
CA ARG A 51 -2.14 -14.65 17.43
C ARG A 51 -2.30 -16.12 17.00
N PRO A 52 -3.35 -16.81 17.47
CA PRO A 52 -3.67 -18.15 16.99
C PRO A 52 -4.23 -18.11 15.56
N PRO A 53 -4.15 -19.22 14.80
CA PRO A 53 -4.81 -19.35 13.50
C PRO A 53 -6.31 -19.02 13.58
N ARG A 54 -6.85 -18.36 12.55
CA ARG A 54 -8.27 -17.96 12.49
C ARG A 54 -9.20 -19.18 12.57
N LYS A 55 -8.81 -20.31 11.96
CA LYS A 55 -9.47 -21.62 12.06
C LYS A 55 -8.43 -22.73 12.19
N SER A 56 -8.86 -23.89 12.70
CA SER A 56 -7.98 -25.04 12.97
C SER A 56 -7.19 -25.55 11.75
N ASN A 57 -7.68 -25.29 10.53
CA ASN A 57 -7.05 -25.68 9.27
C ASN A 57 -6.75 -24.48 8.35
N ASP A 58 -6.82 -23.23 8.84
CA ASP A 58 -6.55 -22.09 7.98
C ASP A 58 -5.06 -21.98 7.67
N THR A 59 -4.74 -21.96 6.38
CA THR A 59 -3.47 -21.47 5.87
C THR A 59 -3.60 -19.97 5.67
N ILE A 60 -2.72 -19.19 6.27
CA ILE A 60 -2.63 -17.75 5.99
C ILE A 60 -2.09 -17.57 4.58
N ASP A 61 -2.81 -16.80 3.76
CA ASP A 61 -2.33 -16.35 2.46
C ASP A 61 -2.02 -14.85 2.51
N LEU A 62 -0.77 -14.53 2.81
CA LEU A 62 -0.34 -13.12 2.83
C LEU A 62 -0.33 -12.50 1.44
N GLU A 63 -0.20 -13.29 0.38
CA GLU A 63 -0.20 -12.73 -0.98
C GLU A 63 -1.60 -12.21 -1.32
N ASP A 64 -2.64 -13.00 -0.99
CA ASP A 64 -4.05 -12.63 -1.16
C ASP A 64 -4.39 -11.35 -0.37
N ASP A 65 -4.08 -11.33 0.93
CA ASP A 65 -4.39 -10.19 1.80
C ASP A 65 -3.70 -8.88 1.36
N VAL A 66 -2.47 -8.97 0.83
CA VAL A 66 -1.76 -7.79 0.28
C VAL A 66 -2.39 -7.33 -1.02
N VAL A 67 -2.81 -8.27 -1.88
CA VAL A 67 -3.44 -7.96 -3.15
C VAL A 67 -4.84 -7.37 -2.96
N ASP A 68 -5.59 -7.76 -1.93
CA ASP A 68 -6.90 -7.16 -1.61
C ASP A 68 -6.76 -5.69 -1.19
N VAL A 69 -5.78 -5.37 -0.35
CA VAL A 69 -5.46 -3.96 -0.01
C VAL A 69 -5.07 -3.18 -1.28
N LEU A 70 -4.24 -3.77 -2.14
CA LEU A 70 -3.81 -3.14 -3.38
C LEU A 70 -4.98 -2.91 -4.35
N PHE A 71 -5.87 -3.89 -4.48
CA PHE A 71 -7.09 -3.80 -5.29
C PHE A 71 -7.96 -2.62 -4.83
N MET A 72 -8.17 -2.49 -3.52
CA MET A 72 -8.95 -1.39 -2.95
C MET A 72 -8.30 -0.02 -3.19
N LEU A 73 -6.98 0.09 -3.06
CA LEU A 73 -6.26 1.32 -3.37
C LEU A 73 -6.38 1.70 -4.86
N ILE A 74 -6.27 0.73 -5.76
CA ILE A 74 -6.43 0.97 -7.20
C ILE A 74 -7.87 1.40 -7.51
N ARG A 75 -8.88 0.76 -6.93
CA ARG A 75 -10.29 1.12 -7.12
C ARG A 75 -10.59 2.54 -6.65
N ILE A 76 -10.04 2.94 -5.50
CA ILE A 76 -10.19 4.31 -4.98
C ILE A 76 -9.47 5.31 -5.89
N ALA A 77 -8.22 5.02 -6.31
CA ALA A 77 -7.48 5.89 -7.22
C ALA A 77 -8.25 6.09 -8.53
N ASP A 78 -8.82 5.00 -9.07
CA ASP A 78 -9.63 5.02 -10.28
C ASP A 78 -10.90 5.88 -10.13
N HIS A 79 -11.60 5.78 -9.00
CA HIS A 79 -12.81 6.56 -8.73
C HIS A 79 -12.57 8.07 -8.71
N TYR A 80 -11.38 8.51 -8.28
CA TYR A 80 -11.00 9.92 -8.18
C TYR A 80 -10.16 10.41 -9.36
N ASP A 81 -10.07 9.64 -10.46
CA ASP A 81 -9.26 9.96 -11.63
C ASP A 81 -7.78 10.25 -11.29
N ILE A 82 -7.24 9.54 -10.29
CA ILE A 82 -5.84 9.68 -9.88
C ILE A 82 -4.95 8.88 -10.84
N ASP A 83 -4.01 9.55 -11.50
CA ASP A 83 -2.93 8.90 -12.22
C ASP A 83 -1.95 8.27 -11.20
N LEU A 84 -2.28 7.04 -10.80
CA LEU A 84 -1.55 6.31 -9.77
C LEU A 84 -0.10 6.04 -10.17
N GLU A 85 0.15 5.80 -11.46
CA GLU A 85 1.50 5.54 -11.97
C GLU A 85 2.38 6.78 -11.86
N GLN A 86 1.89 7.92 -12.32
CA GLN A 86 2.62 9.18 -12.21
C GLN A 86 2.76 9.64 -10.76
N ALA A 87 1.72 9.49 -9.94
CA ALA A 87 1.76 9.82 -8.52
C ALA A 87 2.83 9.01 -7.79
N TYR A 88 2.92 7.70 -8.06
CA TYR A 88 3.95 6.84 -7.48
C TYR A 88 5.36 7.23 -7.93
N LYS A 89 5.56 7.48 -9.24
CA LYS A 89 6.86 7.94 -9.79
C LYS A 89 7.33 9.23 -9.11
N ASN A 90 6.44 10.21 -8.96
CA ASN A 90 6.75 11.48 -8.31
C ASN A 90 7.14 11.27 -6.84
N MET A 91 6.37 10.46 -6.10
CA MET A 91 6.66 10.15 -4.70
C MET A 91 8.04 9.52 -4.52
N ILE A 92 8.42 8.56 -5.38
CA ILE A 92 9.74 7.91 -5.32
C ILE A 92 10.86 8.93 -5.57
N LEU A 93 10.74 9.75 -6.61
CA LEU A 93 11.74 10.76 -6.95
C LEU A 93 11.96 11.74 -5.78
N GLU A 94 10.88 12.33 -5.27
CA GLU A 94 10.96 13.26 -4.15
C GLU A 94 11.54 12.61 -2.89
N THR A 95 11.17 11.36 -2.63
CA THR A 95 11.64 10.61 -1.45
C THR A 95 13.13 10.34 -1.57
N HIS A 96 13.60 9.95 -2.74
CA HIS A 96 15.02 9.76 -3.02
C HIS A 96 15.83 11.05 -2.77
N GLU A 97 15.42 12.18 -3.35
CA GLU A 97 16.08 13.48 -3.14
C GLU A 97 16.06 13.93 -1.66
N LYS A 98 14.96 13.67 -0.94
CA LYS A 98 14.87 13.96 0.50
C LYS A 98 15.85 13.10 1.31
N LEU A 99 16.01 11.82 0.96
CA LEU A 99 16.91 10.91 1.65
C LEU A 99 18.38 11.22 1.36
N GLU A 100 18.74 11.53 0.11
CA GLU A 100 20.11 11.92 -0.25
C GLU A 100 20.58 13.16 0.51
N ARG A 101 19.72 14.20 0.59
CA ARG A 101 20.01 15.40 1.40
C ARG A 101 20.25 15.05 2.87
N ARG A 102 19.39 14.23 3.48
CA ARG A 102 19.55 13.80 4.88
C ARG A 102 20.85 13.02 5.10
N LEU A 103 21.26 12.18 4.14
CA LEU A 103 22.51 11.44 4.21
C LEU A 103 23.73 12.37 4.09
N HIS A 104 23.66 13.38 3.20
CA HIS A 104 24.69 14.40 3.07
C HIS A 104 24.85 15.18 4.38
N ASP A 105 23.76 15.71 4.94
CA ASP A 105 23.77 16.49 6.18
C ASP A 105 24.33 15.69 7.36
N ARG A 106 23.93 14.41 7.47
CA ARG A 106 24.45 13.49 8.49
C ARG A 106 25.95 13.26 8.36
N THR A 107 26.47 13.19 7.13
CA THR A 107 27.90 12.98 6.86
C THR A 107 28.71 14.22 7.18
N VAL A 108 28.24 15.40 6.77
CA VAL A 108 28.87 16.69 7.09
C VAL A 108 28.92 16.91 8.61
N SER A 109 27.81 16.63 9.32
CA SER A 109 27.75 16.74 10.78
C SER A 109 28.77 15.84 11.49
N LYS A 110 28.90 14.57 11.07
CA LYS A 110 29.90 13.64 11.64
C LYS A 110 31.33 14.12 11.43
N ASN A 111 31.65 14.64 10.24
CA ASN A 111 33.00 15.09 9.90
C ASN A 111 33.35 16.48 10.49
N GLY A 112 32.35 17.32 10.77
CA GLY A 112 32.55 18.61 11.44
C GLY A 112 32.84 18.49 12.94
N THR A 113 32.41 17.39 13.57
CA THR A 113 32.59 17.18 15.02
C THR A 113 33.98 16.60 15.37
N SER A 114 34.71 16.03 14.40
CA SER A 114 36.02 15.41 14.63
C SER A 114 37.19 16.40 14.81
N TRP A 115 36.99 17.68 14.51
CA TRP A 115 38.04 18.71 14.56
C TRP A 115 38.03 19.57 15.83
N GLN A 116 37.12 19.32 16.78
CA GLN A 116 37.05 20.05 18.06
C GLN A 116 37.59 19.25 19.26
N SER A 117 38.30 18.14 19.03
CA SER A 117 38.79 17.23 20.08
C SER A 117 40.30 17.00 20.03
N SER A 118 41.11 18.00 19.65
CA SER A 118 42.58 17.94 19.67
C SER A 118 43.17 19.20 20.28
#